data_AF-A0A7L3N7T6-F1
#
_entry.id   AF-A0A7L3N7T6-F1
#
_cell.length_a   1.000
_cell.length_b   1.000
_cell.length_c   1.000
_cell.angle_alpha   90.00
_cell.angle_beta   90.00
_cell.angle_gamma   90.00
#
_symmetry.space_group_name_H-M   'P 1'
#
loop_
_entity.id
_entity.type
_entity.pdbx_description
1 polymer ?
#
loop_
_entity_poly.entity_id
_entity_poly.type
_entity_poly.pdbx_seq_one_letter_code
_entity_poly.pdbx_strand_id
1 'polypeptide(L)'
;EFTEFRKERGNMLLSRKNQLLLEFSFWNEPVPREGPNIYELRSYQLRPGTMIEWGNYWARAIRFRQDNNEAVGGFFSQIGQLYMVHHLWAYKDLQTREDIRNAAWNKPGWDELVYYTVPLIQEMESRIMIPLKISPLQ
;
A
#
# COMPACT_ATOMS: atom_id res chain seq x y z
N GLU A 1 27.01 -24.29 6.35
CA GLU A 1 26.02 -24.21 5.26
C GLU A 1 25.28 -22.88 5.18
N PHE A 2 24.31 -22.54 6.06
CA PHE A 2 23.55 -21.28 5.96
C PHE A 2 24.40 -19.99 6.00
N THR A 3 25.39 -19.92 6.90
CA THR A 3 26.28 -18.75 7.05
C THR A 3 27.13 -18.51 5.80
N GLU A 4 27.58 -19.59 5.18
CA GLU A 4 28.40 -19.57 3.97
C GLU A 4 27.57 -19.15 2.75
N PHE A 5 26.38 -19.72 2.59
CA PHE A 5 25.40 -19.26 1.60
C PHE A 5 25.03 -17.77 1.77
N ARG A 6 24.82 -17.31 3.01
CA ARG A 6 24.52 -15.90 3.29
C ARG A 6 25.67 -14.98 2.88
N LYS A 7 26.92 -15.41 3.06
CA LYS A 7 28.13 -14.67 2.68
C LYS A 7 28.24 -14.58 1.16
N GLU A 8 28.10 -15.69 0.44
CA GLU A 8 28.14 -15.72 -1.03
C GLU A 8 27.02 -14.90 -1.66
N ARG A 9 25.78 -15.02 -1.15
CA ARG A 9 24.67 -14.16 -1.58
C ARG A 9 24.94 -12.68 -1.32
N GLY A 10 25.68 -12.36 -0.26
CA GLY A 10 26.10 -11.00 0.06
C GLY A 10 26.88 -10.34 -1.08
N ASN A 11 27.68 -11.12 -1.80
CA ASN A 11 28.46 -10.65 -2.96
C ASN A 11 27.57 -10.27 -4.16
N MET A 12 26.34 -10.78 -4.22
CA MET A 12 25.37 -10.50 -5.31
C MET A 12 24.39 -9.37 -4.95
N LEU A 13 24.41 -8.86 -3.72
CA LEU A 13 23.48 -7.85 -3.24
C LEU A 13 23.94 -6.45 -3.68
N LEU A 14 23.37 -5.93 -4.77
CA LEU A 14 23.71 -4.61 -5.30
C LEU A 14 23.24 -3.47 -4.39
N SER A 15 22.05 -3.59 -3.78
CA SER A 15 21.54 -2.61 -2.83
C SER A 15 20.51 -3.23 -1.89
N ARG A 16 20.37 -2.63 -0.71
CA ARG A 16 19.31 -2.96 0.25
C ARG A 16 18.75 -1.67 0.83
N LYS A 17 17.44 -1.53 0.80
CA LYS A 17 16.71 -0.47 1.48
C LYS A 17 15.84 -1.10 2.56
N ASN A 18 15.87 -0.52 3.75
CA ASN A 18 14.96 -0.87 4.84
C ASN A 18 14.19 0.40 5.23
N GLN A 19 12.90 0.24 5.49
CA GLN A 19 12.05 1.28 6.06
C GLN A 19 11.33 0.71 7.26
N LEU A 20 11.17 1.53 8.30
CA LEU A 20 10.26 1.24 9.39
C LEU A 20 9.04 2.12 9.20
N LEU A 21 7.87 1.48 9.28
CA LEU A 21 6.59 2.10 8.98
C LEU A 21 5.73 2.11 10.23
N LEU A 22 4.90 3.14 10.34
CA LEU A 22 3.81 3.22 11.31
C LEU A 22 2.49 3.09 10.56
N GLU A 23 1.50 2.50 11.20
CA GLU A 23 0.16 2.35 10.64
C GLU A 23 -0.65 3.65 10.74
N PHE A 24 -1.53 3.89 9.77
CA PHE A 24 -2.55 4.92 9.89
C PHE A 24 -3.67 4.44 10.80
N SER A 25 -4.05 5.24 11.80
CA SER A 25 -5.10 4.91 12.77
C SER A 25 -6.50 4.78 12.17
N PHE A 26 -6.72 5.31 10.96
CA PHE A 26 -7.99 5.21 10.23
C PHE A 26 -8.03 4.04 9.24
N TRP A 27 -6.96 3.23 9.17
CA TRP A 27 -6.93 2.02 8.37
C TRP A 27 -7.26 0.80 9.22
N ASN A 28 -7.80 -0.24 8.60
CA ASN A 28 -8.03 -1.51 9.28
C ASN A 28 -6.69 -2.19 9.61
N GLU A 29 -6.65 -2.89 10.75
CA GLU A 29 -5.54 -3.80 11.05
C GLU A 29 -5.47 -4.91 9.99
N PRO A 30 -4.28 -5.30 9.52
CA PRO A 30 -4.12 -6.43 8.62
C PRO A 30 -4.51 -7.74 9.33
N VAL A 31 -5.65 -8.31 8.96
CA VAL A 31 -6.11 -9.62 9.41
C VAL A 31 -5.83 -10.70 8.36
N PRO A 32 -5.74 -11.99 8.78
CA PRO A 32 -5.73 -13.11 7.84
C PRO A 32 -6.91 -13.08 6.87
N ARG A 33 -6.72 -13.56 5.65
CA ARG A 33 -7.69 -13.45 4.56
C ARG A 33 -7.71 -14.72 3.73
N GLU A 34 -8.88 -15.30 3.53
CA GLU A 34 -9.02 -16.46 2.65
C GLU A 34 -8.62 -16.14 1.20
N GLY A 35 -7.71 -16.95 0.67
CA GLY A 35 -7.17 -16.86 -0.68
C GLY A 35 -7.85 -17.77 -1.71
N PRO A 36 -7.32 -17.79 -2.95
CA PRO A 36 -6.13 -17.06 -3.40
C PRO A 36 -6.41 -15.58 -3.68
N ASN A 37 -5.49 -14.71 -3.24
CA ASN A 37 -5.51 -13.27 -3.51
C ASN A 37 -4.19 -12.82 -4.17
N ILE A 38 -4.27 -11.80 -5.00
CA ILE A 38 -3.14 -10.96 -5.40
C ILE A 38 -3.14 -9.68 -4.56
N TYR A 39 -1.94 -9.13 -4.33
CA TYR A 39 -1.77 -7.93 -3.53
C TYR A 39 -1.20 -6.80 -4.38
N GLU A 40 -1.76 -5.60 -4.26
CA GLU A 40 -1.20 -4.38 -4.83
C GLU A 40 -0.61 -3.52 -3.72
N LEU A 41 0.70 -3.32 -3.72
CA LEU A 41 1.37 -2.33 -2.86
C LEU A 41 1.54 -1.04 -3.65
N ARG A 42 0.84 0.00 -3.24
CA ARG A 42 0.97 1.35 -3.78
C ARG A 42 1.83 2.18 -2.84
N SER A 43 2.91 2.75 -3.34
CA SER A 43 3.86 3.58 -2.58
C SER A 43 3.88 4.97 -3.17
N TYR A 44 3.58 5.99 -2.38
CA TYR A 44 3.61 7.38 -2.83
C TYR A 44 4.62 8.18 -2.04
N GLN A 45 5.44 8.96 -2.76
CA GLN A 45 6.25 9.99 -2.16
C GLN A 45 5.44 11.27 -2.11
N LEU A 46 5.15 11.76 -0.91
CA LEU A 46 4.46 13.01 -0.68
C LEU A 46 5.44 14.18 -0.71
N ARG A 47 4.92 15.37 -1.04
CA ARG A 47 5.68 16.62 -0.87
C ARG A 47 6.04 16.80 0.61
N PRO A 48 7.25 17.28 0.92
CA PRO A 48 7.62 17.58 2.30
C PRO A 48 6.60 18.49 2.98
N GLY A 49 6.17 18.12 4.18
CA GLY A 49 5.20 18.87 4.98
C GLY A 49 3.71 18.55 4.72
N THR A 50 3.36 17.78 3.68
CA THR A 50 1.95 17.53 3.34
C THR A 50 1.37 16.23 3.90
N MET A 51 2.14 15.46 4.66
CA MET A 51 1.72 14.15 5.17
C MET A 51 0.45 14.21 6.03
N ILE A 52 0.33 15.20 6.91
CA ILE A 52 -0.85 15.37 7.78
C ILE A 52 -2.07 15.75 6.95
N GLU A 53 -1.91 16.70 6.02
CA GLU A 53 -2.98 17.12 5.12
C GLU A 53 -3.50 15.95 4.28
N TRP A 54 -2.58 15.23 3.65
CA TRP A 54 -2.90 14.06 2.85
C TRP A 54 -3.60 12.97 3.69
N GLY A 55 -3.12 12.73 4.91
CA GLY A 55 -3.73 11.79 5.86
C GLY A 55 -5.16 12.17 6.24
N ASN A 56 -5.44 13.47 6.45
CA ASN A 56 -6.78 13.96 6.76
C ASN A 56 -7.78 13.74 5.61
N TYR A 57 -7.34 13.89 4.36
CA TYR A 57 -8.16 13.52 3.21
C TYR A 57 -8.37 11.99 3.14
N TRP A 58 -7.32 11.20 3.36
CA TRP A 58 -7.40 9.73 3.29
C TRP A 58 -8.24 9.09 4.39
N ALA A 59 -8.31 9.69 5.58
CA ALA A 59 -9.21 9.26 6.64
C ALA A 59 -10.69 9.26 6.21
N ARG A 60 -11.05 10.11 5.23
CA ARG A 60 -12.38 10.11 4.59
C ARG A 60 -12.39 9.19 3.36
N ALA A 61 -11.33 9.25 2.54
CA ALA A 61 -11.25 8.51 1.28
C ALA A 61 -11.29 7.00 1.45
N ILE A 62 -10.73 6.47 2.54
CA ILE A 62 -10.68 5.02 2.77
C ILE A 62 -12.06 4.37 2.82
N ARG A 63 -13.10 5.11 3.25
CA ARG A 63 -14.48 4.63 3.32
C ARG A 63 -15.03 4.23 1.96
N PHE A 64 -14.59 4.89 0.89
CA PHE A 64 -14.98 4.56 -0.49
C PHE A 64 -14.32 3.27 -1.00
N ARG A 65 -13.37 2.72 -0.26
CA ARG A 65 -12.45 1.64 -0.66
C ARG A 65 -12.46 0.48 0.34
N GLN A 66 -13.52 0.36 1.13
CA GLN A 66 -13.69 -0.71 2.13
C GLN A 66 -14.82 -1.69 1.77
N ASP A 67 -15.76 -1.30 0.90
CA ASP A 67 -16.97 -2.09 0.60
C ASP A 67 -16.67 -3.48 0.02
N ASN A 68 -15.57 -3.66 -0.71
CA ASN A 68 -15.21 -4.94 -1.31
C ASN A 68 -14.17 -5.70 -0.49
N ASN A 69 -13.94 -5.27 0.76
CA ASN A 69 -12.87 -5.76 1.60
C ASN A 69 -11.54 -5.76 0.83
N GLU A 70 -11.21 -4.70 0.10
CA GLU A 70 -9.93 -4.60 -0.66
C GLU A 70 -8.81 -3.98 0.19
N ALA A 71 -9.14 -3.19 1.22
CA ALA A 71 -8.18 -2.51 2.07
C ALA A 71 -7.52 -3.48 3.05
N VAL A 72 -6.19 -3.67 2.95
CA VAL A 72 -5.41 -4.56 3.84
C VAL A 72 -4.69 -3.77 4.93
N GLY A 73 -4.00 -2.70 4.55
CA GLY A 73 -3.22 -1.91 5.49
C GLY A 73 -2.74 -0.61 4.87
N GLY A 74 -2.58 0.43 5.70
CA GLY A 74 -2.09 1.74 5.31
C GLY A 74 -1.00 2.18 6.27
N PHE A 75 0.11 2.65 5.73
CA PHE A 75 1.30 2.93 6.51
C PHE A 75 2.01 4.20 6.04
N PHE A 76 2.80 4.81 6.92
CA PHE A 76 3.70 5.91 6.59
C PHE A 76 5.09 5.66 7.17
N SER A 77 6.11 6.21 6.52
CA SER A 77 7.51 6.06 6.93
C SER A 77 7.82 6.77 8.25
N GLN A 78 8.33 6.03 9.23
CA GLN A 78 8.97 6.58 10.43
C GLN A 78 10.49 6.70 10.26
N ILE A 79 11.12 5.66 9.69
CA ILE A 79 12.58 5.60 9.46
C ILE A 79 12.83 5.11 8.03
N GLY A 80 13.85 5.69 7.37
CA GLY A 80 14.23 5.40 5.99
C GLY A 80 13.88 6.59 5.09
N GLN A 81 13.33 6.34 3.89
CA GLN A 81 12.87 7.42 3.02
C GLN A 81 11.61 8.07 3.62
N LEU A 82 11.71 9.34 3.99
CA LEU A 82 10.65 10.12 4.62
C LEU A 82 9.59 10.58 3.62
N TYR A 83 8.46 11.05 4.15
CA TYR A 83 7.29 11.47 3.38
C TYR A 83 6.74 10.37 2.46
N MET A 84 6.98 9.11 2.79
CA MET A 84 6.46 7.97 2.05
C MET A 84 5.21 7.44 2.73
N VAL A 85 4.20 7.15 1.92
CA VAL A 85 2.98 6.47 2.34
C VAL A 85 2.79 5.21 1.50
N HIS A 86 2.28 4.16 2.14
CA HIS A 86 2.10 2.84 1.54
C HIS A 86 0.69 2.35 1.80
N HIS A 87 0.04 1.88 0.74
CA HIS A 87 -1.26 1.20 0.83
C HIS A 87 -1.13 -0.20 0.28
N LEU A 88 -1.53 -1.18 1.08
CA LEU A 88 -1.64 -2.56 0.68
C LEU A 88 -3.12 -2.88 0.39
N TRP A 89 -3.37 -3.35 -0.82
CA TRP A 89 -4.69 -3.77 -1.28
C TRP A 89 -4.66 -5.24 -1.64
N ALA A 90 -5.78 -5.94 -1.47
CA ALA A 90 -5.95 -7.32 -1.88
C ALA A 90 -7.12 -7.46 -2.84
N TYR A 91 -6.94 -8.29 -3.85
CA TYR A 91 -7.94 -8.60 -4.87
C TYR A 91 -7.86 -10.08 -5.22
N LYS A 92 -8.97 -10.65 -5.69
CA LYS A 92 -8.99 -12.02 -6.21
C LYS A 92 -8.04 -12.18 -7.42
N ASP A 93 -8.14 -11.26 -8.38
CA ASP A 93 -7.38 -11.25 -9.62
C ASP A 93 -7.27 -9.82 -10.20
N LEU A 94 -6.56 -9.67 -11.32
CA LEU A 94 -6.34 -8.37 -11.97
C LEU A 94 -7.61 -7.77 -12.58
N GLN A 95 -8.56 -8.60 -13.02
CA GLN A 95 -9.84 -8.13 -13.54
C GLN A 95 -10.68 -7.53 -12.41
N THR A 96 -10.82 -8.27 -11.30
CA THR A 96 -11.51 -7.82 -10.09
C THR A 96 -10.90 -6.52 -9.56
N ARG A 97 -9.57 -6.39 -9.62
CA ARG A 97 -8.86 -5.14 -9.29
C ARG A 97 -9.32 -3.97 -10.18
N GLU A 98 -9.39 -4.18 -11.48
CA GLU A 98 -9.83 -3.15 -12.43
C GLU A 98 -11.27 -2.73 -12.14
N ASP A 99 -12.18 -3.70 -12.02
CA ASP A 99 -13.60 -3.46 -11.79
C ASP A 99 -13.84 -2.68 -10.49
N ILE A 100 -13.22 -3.09 -9.38
CA ILE A 100 -13.34 -2.40 -8.08
C ILE A 100 -12.76 -0.99 -8.14
N ARG A 101 -11.63 -0.78 -8.83
CA ARG A 101 -11.02 0.56 -8.97
C ARG A 101 -11.89 1.48 -9.83
N ASN A 102 -12.50 0.97 -10.89
CA ASN A 102 -13.40 1.74 -11.74
C ASN A 102 -14.71 2.05 -11.04
N ALA A 103 -15.26 1.09 -10.28
CA ALA A 103 -16.47 1.29 -9.49
C ALA A 103 -16.32 2.39 -8.43
N ALA A 104 -15.12 2.58 -7.87
CA ALA A 104 -14.86 3.66 -6.90
C ALA A 104 -15.09 5.06 -7.50
N TRP A 105 -14.86 5.27 -8.80
CA TRP A 105 -15.10 6.55 -9.47
C TRP A 105 -16.59 6.91 -9.59
N ASN A 106 -17.48 5.93 -9.49
CA ASN A 106 -18.92 6.17 -9.49
C ASN A 106 -19.46 6.60 -8.12
N LYS A 107 -18.63 6.58 -7.06
CA LYS A 107 -19.03 6.96 -5.72
C LYS A 107 -18.92 8.49 -5.54
N PRO A 108 -20.01 9.19 -5.19
CA PRO A 108 -19.99 10.65 -5.02
C PRO A 108 -18.96 11.09 -3.98
N GLY A 109 -18.09 12.05 -4.35
CA GLY A 109 -17.07 12.62 -3.46
C GLY A 109 -15.70 11.92 -3.53
N TRP A 110 -15.60 10.77 -4.22
CA TRP A 110 -14.29 10.14 -4.47
C TRP A 110 -13.41 11.03 -5.35
N ASP A 111 -13.98 11.60 -6.40
CA ASP A 111 -13.35 12.52 -7.34
C ASP A 111 -12.78 13.77 -6.66
N GLU A 112 -13.54 14.37 -5.74
CA GLU A 112 -13.09 15.51 -4.93
C GLU A 112 -11.89 15.14 -4.07
N LEU A 113 -11.91 13.98 -3.41
CA LEU A 113 -10.79 13.52 -2.59
C LEU A 113 -9.55 13.24 -3.43
N VAL A 114 -9.70 12.70 -4.64
CA VAL A 114 -8.60 12.53 -5.59
C VAL A 114 -8.04 13.88 -6.01
N TYR A 115 -8.90 14.86 -6.30
CA TYR A 115 -8.50 16.21 -6.70
C TYR A 115 -7.61 16.88 -5.64
N TYR A 116 -7.95 16.74 -4.35
CA TYR A 116 -7.14 17.32 -3.27
C TYR A 116 -5.89 16.50 -2.91
N THR A 117 -5.89 15.18 -3.11
CA THR A 117 -4.77 14.34 -2.67
C THR A 117 -3.67 14.19 -3.72
N VAL A 118 -4.00 14.18 -5.02
CA VAL A 118 -3.03 13.99 -6.10
C VAL A 118 -1.96 15.09 -6.16
N PRO A 119 -2.29 16.39 -6.04
CA PRO A 119 -1.28 17.46 -6.06
C PRO A 119 -0.24 17.35 -4.94
N LEU A 120 -0.57 16.69 -3.82
CA LEU A 120 0.32 16.49 -2.68
C LEU A 120 1.38 15.41 -2.91
N ILE A 121 1.28 14.66 -4.00
CA ILE A 121 2.15 13.53 -4.35
C ILE A 121 3.20 13.96 -5.38
N GLN A 122 4.45 13.56 -5.19
CA GLN A 122 5.57 13.75 -6.11
C GLN A 122 5.76 12.55 -7.02
N GLU A 123 5.77 11.34 -6.45
CA GLU A 123 5.99 10.10 -7.18
C GLU A 123 5.00 9.03 -6.73
N MET A 124 4.59 8.17 -7.66
CA MET A 124 3.71 7.04 -7.38
C MET A 124 4.27 5.76 -8.01
N GLU A 125 4.34 4.71 -7.21
CA GLU A 125 4.69 3.37 -7.66
C GLU A 125 3.57 2.40 -7.28
N SER A 126 3.28 1.43 -8.15
CA SER A 126 2.40 0.29 -7.85
C SER A 126 3.12 -1.00 -8.19
N ARG A 127 3.03 -1.98 -7.28
CA ARG A 127 3.58 -3.33 -7.46
C ARG A 127 2.52 -4.37 -7.21
N ILE A 128 2.33 -5.28 -8.17
CA ILE A 128 1.50 -6.46 -8.01
C ILE A 128 2.37 -7.59 -7.44
N MET A 129 1.86 -8.23 -6.40
CA MET A 129 2.57 -9.24 -5.61
C MET A 129 1.69 -10.47 -5.45
N ILE A 130 2.34 -11.64 -5.50
CA ILE A 130 1.71 -12.92 -5.19
C ILE A 130 2.25 -13.35 -3.81
N PRO A 131 1.36 -13.61 -2.83
CA PRO A 131 1.79 -14.02 -1.51
C PRO A 131 2.44 -15.42 -1.57
N LEU A 132 3.46 -15.64 -0.74
CA LEU A 132 4.02 -16.98 -0.56
C LEU A 132 3.01 -17.88 0.18
N LYS A 133 3.10 -19.21 0.00
CA LYS A 133 2.22 -20.21 0.62
C LYS A 133 2.15 -20.16 2.16
N ILE A 134 3.18 -19.61 2.79
CA ILE A 134 3.30 -19.48 4.25
C ILE A 134 2.83 -18.10 4.76
N SER A 135 2.37 -17.23 3.87
CA SER A 135 1.87 -15.91 4.23
C SER A 135 0.59 -16.05 5.07
N PRO A 136 0.48 -15.41 6.24
CA PRO A 136 -0.77 -15.38 7.01
C PRO A 136 -1.87 -14.56 6.31
N LEU A 137 -1.51 -13.83 5.25
CA LEU A 137 -2.43 -13.13 4.36
C LEU A 137 -2.79 -14.01 3.14
N GLN A 138 -3.17 -15.28 3.39
CA GLN A 138 -3.72 -16.26 2.44
C GLN A 138 -4.81 -17.10 3.10
#